data_AF-A0A2R8CR20-F1
#
_entry.id   AF-A0A2R8CR20-F1
#
_cell.length_a   1.000
_cell.length_b   1.000
_cell.length_c   1.000
_cell.angle_alpha   90.00
_cell.angle_beta   90.00
_cell.angle_gamma   90.00
#
_symmetry.space_group_name_H-M   'P 1'
#
loop_
_entity.id
_entity.type
_entity.pdbx_description
1 polymer ?
#
loop_
_entity_poly.entity_id
_entity_poly.type
_entity_poly.pdbx_seq_one_letter_code
_entity_poly.pdbx_strand_id
1 'polypeptide(L)'
;MFVGIGFIICMILAAIIGVRVGRNRRANGKGAIFSFVTGAFGAVVAGILLLIALAIIDISINGSDRETEASEPAVSEQSSSPDTSDDTSNTSESAAATNDGPKQFDDVIAMAEDFNDYPPEFNEFSVVDSDPLHIQLLPTVVEGDLNEVVHDTNWRAALYGAYNTFIHTDADHVIVDAIPRQYASLMDRDSPELLDDQKITLNLSRDEALEVVQSLIDVDSLEGLKARDPEWDFYGWTEDWNSIYYTEGDPGLDAFIDALEPYTQGGEISTNPTSAESAKSAEIEAGSDLGFDAKTFASRFNSAMADLGQPYRAEGNVDNSGVQGVFQEMFSEHLAVTGTVKPESGAVNGVIFMGTGDGTQESGARVMVVASGVVAATQPDMSVQNAFDVVMSLLQSYDGGEAVSNTLNGVKYTYQRSDMIGNMLSVDSAES
;
A
#
# COMPACT_ATOMS: atom_id res chain seq x y z
N MET A 1 7.57 -11.71 -21.47
CA MET A 1 6.72 -11.99 -20.28
C MET A 1 7.42 -11.64 -18.96
N PHE A 2 8.75 -11.60 -18.88
CA PHE A 2 9.51 -11.23 -17.65
C PHE A 2 9.66 -9.73 -17.34
N VAL A 3 9.21 -8.82 -18.23
CA VAL A 3 9.31 -7.36 -18.03
C VAL A 3 8.27 -6.83 -17.00
N GLY A 4 7.20 -7.58 -16.72
CA GLY A 4 6.13 -7.15 -15.83
C GLY A 4 6.48 -7.17 -14.33
N ILE A 5 7.25 -8.17 -13.89
CA ILE A 5 7.56 -8.34 -12.46
C ILE A 5 8.53 -7.26 -11.97
N GLY A 6 9.54 -6.90 -12.77
CA GLY A 6 10.48 -5.83 -12.43
C GLY A 6 9.83 -4.45 -12.30
N PHE A 7 8.80 -4.16 -13.11
CA PHE A 7 8.06 -2.92 -13.03
C PHE A 7 7.19 -2.85 -11.76
N ILE A 8 6.51 -3.94 -11.41
CA ILE A 8 5.69 -4.02 -10.18
C ILE A 8 6.57 -3.85 -8.93
N ILE A 9 7.73 -4.49 -8.88
CA ILE A 9 8.67 -4.34 -7.76
C ILE A 9 9.18 -2.90 -7.66
N CYS A 10 9.50 -2.24 -8.78
CA CYS A 10 9.91 -0.83 -8.78
C CYS A 10 8.81 0.11 -8.26
N MET A 11 7.54 -0.16 -8.57
CA MET A 11 6.42 0.64 -8.10
C MET A 11 6.16 0.47 -6.60
N ILE A 12 6.27 -0.76 -6.08
CA ILE A 12 6.15 -1.04 -4.64
C ILE A 12 7.30 -0.36 -3.86
N LEU A 13 8.54 -0.44 -4.37
CA LEU A 13 9.68 0.23 -3.74
C LEU A 13 9.54 1.76 -3.76
N ALA A 14 9.02 2.34 -4.83
CA ALA A 14 8.77 3.79 -4.90
C ALA A 14 7.71 4.25 -3.88
N ALA A 15 6.66 3.45 -3.66
CA ALA A 15 5.64 3.73 -2.64
C ALA A 15 6.23 3.67 -1.21
N ILE A 16 6.99 2.63 -0.89
CA ILE A 16 7.65 2.46 0.43
C ILE A 16 8.64 3.61 0.71
N ILE A 17 9.45 3.99 -0.28
CA ILE A 17 10.39 5.12 -0.16
C ILE A 17 9.61 6.44 0.06
N GLY A 18 8.51 6.65 -0.66
CA GLY A 18 7.65 7.81 -0.51
C GLY A 18 7.09 7.97 0.90
N VAL A 19 6.52 6.90 1.46
CA VAL A 19 5.98 6.86 2.83
C VAL A 19 7.07 7.15 3.86
N ARG A 20 8.24 6.52 3.73
CA ARG A 20 9.34 6.66 4.70
C ARG A 20 10.01 8.04 4.68
N VAL A 21 10.15 8.65 3.50
CA VAL A 21 10.61 10.04 3.36
C VAL A 21 9.61 11.01 3.98
N GLY A 22 8.31 10.74 3.85
CA GLY A 22 7.24 11.45 4.55
C GLY A 22 7.40 11.40 6.08
N ARG A 23 7.57 10.20 6.64
CA ARG A 23 7.76 9.99 8.10
C ARG A 23 8.98 10.73 8.65
N ASN A 24 10.14 10.61 8.00
CA ASN A 24 11.37 11.25 8.47
C ASN A 24 11.29 12.79 8.40
N ARG A 25 10.49 13.36 7.50
CA ARG A 25 10.33 14.82 7.39
C ARG A 25 9.28 15.39 8.34
N ARG A 26 8.21 14.64 8.65
CA ARG A 26 7.21 15.01 9.67
C ARG A 26 7.84 15.07 11.08
N ALA A 27 8.70 14.10 11.40
CA ALA A 27 9.47 14.09 12.65
C ALA A 27 10.43 15.28 12.83
N ASN A 28 10.79 15.97 11.74
CA ASN A 28 11.74 17.09 11.73
C ASN A 28 11.09 18.49 11.66
N GLY A 29 9.77 18.59 11.87
CA GLY A 29 9.08 19.88 12.09
C GLY A 29 9.04 20.84 10.90
N LYS A 30 9.23 20.36 9.66
CA LYS A 30 9.21 21.21 8.45
C LYS A 30 7.85 21.15 7.72
N GLY A 31 6.92 21.98 8.19
CA GLY A 31 6.00 22.81 7.38
C GLY A 31 4.86 22.17 6.57
N ALA A 32 3.62 22.43 7.01
CA ALA A 32 2.31 22.09 6.42
C ALA A 32 2.04 22.50 4.95
N ILE A 33 2.97 23.18 4.27
CA ILE A 33 2.78 23.61 2.87
C ILE A 33 3.19 22.50 1.87
N PHE A 34 3.96 21.49 2.32
CA PHE A 34 4.43 20.39 1.46
C PHE A 34 3.62 19.09 1.56
N SER A 35 2.79 18.89 2.61
CA SER A 35 1.95 17.68 2.74
C SER A 35 0.94 17.55 1.60
N PHE A 36 0.49 18.68 1.05
CA PHE A 36 -0.42 18.71 -0.09
C PHE A 36 0.22 18.18 -1.38
N VAL A 37 1.52 18.41 -1.58
CA VAL A 37 2.22 17.98 -2.81
C VAL A 37 2.59 16.50 -2.75
N THR A 38 3.01 15.98 -1.59
CA THR A 38 3.33 14.55 -1.41
C THR A 38 2.09 13.67 -1.26
N GLY A 39 1.03 14.16 -0.62
CA GLY A 39 -0.28 13.49 -0.56
C GLY A 39 -0.97 13.44 -1.92
N ALA A 40 -0.93 14.54 -2.69
CA ALA A 40 -1.39 14.53 -4.08
C ALA A 40 -0.54 13.61 -4.97
N PHE A 41 0.77 13.48 -4.72
CA PHE A 41 1.61 12.54 -5.47
C PHE A 41 1.26 11.08 -5.18
N GLY A 42 1.02 10.73 -3.91
CA GLY A 42 0.56 9.38 -3.53
C GLY A 42 -0.79 9.03 -4.14
N ALA A 43 -1.77 9.95 -4.07
CA ALA A 43 -3.09 9.78 -4.66
C ALA A 43 -3.08 9.74 -6.20
N VAL A 44 -2.24 10.55 -6.85
CA VAL A 44 -2.08 10.55 -8.31
C VAL A 44 -1.37 9.29 -8.79
N VAL A 45 -0.35 8.80 -8.08
CA VAL A 45 0.33 7.54 -8.42
C VAL A 45 -0.62 6.34 -8.20
N ALA A 46 -1.37 6.30 -7.10
CA ALA A 46 -2.41 5.29 -6.87
C ALA A 46 -3.54 5.35 -7.91
N GLY A 47 -3.99 6.54 -8.28
CA GLY A 47 -5.00 6.74 -9.33
C GLY A 47 -4.51 6.36 -10.73
N ILE A 48 -3.26 6.67 -11.06
CA ILE A 48 -2.63 6.24 -12.33
C ILE A 48 -2.43 4.72 -12.34
N LEU A 49 -2.06 4.11 -11.22
CA LEU A 49 -1.98 2.65 -11.07
C LEU A 49 -3.34 1.98 -11.27
N LEU A 50 -4.41 2.55 -10.71
CA LEU A 50 -5.79 2.09 -10.92
C LEU A 50 -6.22 2.24 -12.39
N LEU A 51 -5.91 3.34 -13.06
CA LEU A 51 -6.23 3.56 -14.48
C LEU A 51 -5.44 2.65 -15.41
N ILE A 52 -4.18 2.33 -15.10
CA ILE A 52 -3.37 1.36 -15.85
C ILE A 52 -3.94 -0.06 -15.66
N ALA A 53 -4.34 -0.43 -14.44
CA ALA A 53 -5.01 -1.69 -14.18
C ALA A 53 -6.34 -1.81 -14.96
N LEU A 54 -7.17 -0.75 -14.98
CA LEU A 54 -8.41 -0.69 -15.74
C LEU A 54 -8.20 -0.71 -17.26
N ALA A 55 -7.15 -0.06 -17.78
CA ALA A 55 -6.82 -0.10 -19.21
C ALA A 55 -6.32 -1.48 -19.66
N ILE A 56 -5.62 -2.22 -18.79
CA ILE A 56 -5.21 -3.60 -19.05
C ILE A 56 -6.44 -4.54 -19.07
N ILE A 57 -7.44 -4.29 -18.22
CA ILE A 57 -8.72 -5.01 -18.21
C ILE A 57 -9.48 -4.80 -19.53
N ASP A 58 -9.54 -3.57 -20.05
CA ASP A 58 -10.27 -3.26 -21.28
C ASP A 58 -9.61 -3.88 -22.54
N ILE A 59 -8.27 -3.94 -22.57
CA ILE A 59 -7.50 -4.61 -23.64
C ILE A 59 -7.69 -6.13 -23.59
N SER A 60 -7.85 -6.72 -22.40
CA SER A 60 -8.03 -8.16 -22.23
C SER A 60 -9.47 -8.62 -22.52
N ILE A 61 -10.47 -7.75 -22.37
CA ILE A 61 -11.88 -8.07 -22.64
C ILE A 61 -12.25 -7.84 -24.13
N ASN A 62 -11.66 -6.84 -24.79
CA ASN A 62 -11.99 -6.49 -26.18
C ASN A 62 -11.00 -7.06 -27.23
N GLY A 63 -10.06 -7.91 -26.81
CA GLY A 63 -8.97 -8.42 -27.67
C GLY A 63 -9.30 -9.62 -28.56
N SER A 64 -10.49 -10.24 -28.45
CA SER A 64 -10.89 -11.31 -29.37
C SER A 64 -12.06 -10.86 -30.27
N ASP A 65 -11.77 -10.89 -31.56
CA ASP A 65 -12.71 -10.90 -32.69
C ASP A 65 -13.34 -9.56 -33.10
N ARG A 66 -12.67 -8.88 -34.03
CA ARG A 66 -13.35 -8.07 -35.05
C ARG A 66 -12.79 -8.34 -36.44
N GLU A 67 -13.41 -9.30 -37.11
CA GLU A 67 -13.48 -9.30 -38.58
C GLU A 67 -14.14 -8.02 -39.07
N THR A 68 -13.60 -7.50 -40.16
CA THR A 68 -14.01 -6.27 -40.82
C THR A 68 -15.15 -6.57 -41.78
N GLU A 69 -16.36 -6.05 -41.51
CA GLU A 69 -17.39 -5.88 -42.54
C GLU A 69 -17.90 -4.43 -42.55
N ALA A 70 -17.89 -3.87 -43.75
CA ALA A 70 -18.40 -2.54 -44.09
C ALA A 70 -19.90 -2.60 -44.38
N SER A 71 -20.67 -1.58 -43.97
CA SER A 71 -21.82 -1.05 -44.70
C SER A 71 -22.36 0.26 -44.10
N GLU A 72 -22.80 1.11 -45.02
CA GLU A 72 -23.26 2.50 -45.02
C GLU A 72 -24.61 2.84 -44.31
N PRO A 73 -25.10 4.11 -44.35
CA PRO A 73 -25.81 4.77 -43.25
C PRO A 73 -27.31 5.07 -43.49
N ALA A 74 -27.89 5.75 -42.49
CA ALA A 74 -29.02 6.71 -42.52
C ALA A 74 -30.31 6.28 -41.79
N VAL A 75 -30.84 7.15 -40.92
CA VAL A 75 -32.08 7.93 -41.10
C VAL A 75 -32.55 8.51 -39.74
N SER A 76 -32.98 9.77 -39.82
CA SER A 76 -33.61 10.67 -38.84
C SER A 76 -35.04 10.31 -38.42
N GLU A 77 -35.50 10.83 -37.27
CA GLU A 77 -36.82 11.47 -36.98
C GLU A 77 -37.00 11.53 -35.44
N GLN A 78 -36.97 12.68 -34.75
CA GLN A 78 -37.99 13.73 -34.61
C GLN A 78 -39.40 13.25 -34.23
N SER A 79 -39.80 13.37 -32.94
CA SER A 79 -41.21 13.66 -32.58
C SER A 79 -41.38 14.16 -31.13
N SER A 80 -41.72 15.45 -31.02
CA SER A 80 -42.86 16.08 -30.30
C SER A 80 -43.33 15.60 -28.90
N SER A 81 -43.33 16.56 -27.96
CA SER A 81 -44.14 16.64 -26.71
C SER A 81 -45.67 16.61 -27.00
N PRO A 82 -46.58 16.45 -25.99
CA PRO A 82 -46.89 17.55 -25.05
C PRO A 82 -47.32 17.15 -23.60
N ASP A 83 -46.98 18.05 -22.68
CA ASP A 83 -47.83 18.71 -21.67
C ASP A 83 -48.91 17.89 -20.94
N THR A 84 -48.80 17.81 -19.61
CA THR A 84 -49.95 17.64 -18.73
C THR A 84 -49.68 18.30 -17.38
N SER A 85 -50.44 19.37 -17.14
CA SER A 85 -50.76 19.97 -15.84
C SER A 85 -51.27 18.94 -14.84
N ASP A 86 -50.89 19.01 -13.57
CA ASP A 86 -51.81 19.44 -12.50
C ASP A 86 -51.19 19.41 -11.10
N ASP A 87 -51.81 20.24 -10.26
CA ASP A 87 -51.99 20.14 -8.82
C ASP A 87 -50.88 20.60 -7.85
N THR A 88 -51.04 21.84 -7.40
CA THR A 88 -50.30 22.44 -6.29
C THR A 88 -51.07 22.18 -5.01
N SER A 89 -50.84 21.03 -4.36
CA SER A 89 -51.37 20.77 -3.02
C SER A 89 -50.34 21.21 -1.96
N ASN A 90 -50.67 22.36 -1.38
CA ASN A 90 -49.89 23.04 -0.34
C ASN A 90 -50.06 22.29 0.99
N THR A 91 -49.27 21.23 1.20
CA THR A 91 -49.18 20.56 2.50
C THR A 91 -48.15 21.32 3.33
N SER A 92 -48.60 21.92 4.43
CA SER A 92 -47.71 22.48 5.45
C SER A 92 -46.90 21.34 6.07
N GLU A 93 -45.73 21.13 5.47
CA GLU A 93 -44.65 20.30 5.98
C GLU A 93 -44.15 20.97 7.27
N SER A 94 -44.56 20.39 8.39
CA SER A 94 -43.98 20.68 9.69
C SER A 94 -42.47 20.50 9.55
N ALA A 95 -41.71 21.58 9.73
CA ALA A 95 -40.25 21.56 9.74
C ALA A 95 -39.79 20.55 10.79
N ALA A 96 -39.62 19.29 10.37
CA ALA A 96 -38.93 18.27 11.12
C ALA A 96 -37.54 18.84 11.37
N ALA A 97 -37.13 18.88 12.64
CA ALA A 97 -35.76 19.20 12.98
C ALA A 97 -34.88 18.28 12.14
N THR A 98 -34.13 18.86 11.21
CA THR A 98 -33.15 18.12 10.44
C THR A 98 -32.14 17.61 11.46
N ASN A 99 -32.18 16.32 11.76
CA ASN A 99 -31.11 15.66 12.51
C ASN A 99 -29.84 15.86 11.68
N ASP A 100 -29.02 16.83 12.07
CA ASP A 100 -27.78 17.21 11.37
C ASP A 100 -26.63 16.23 11.65
N GLY A 101 -26.98 14.97 11.94
CA GLY A 101 -26.05 13.90 12.28
C GLY A 101 -26.04 12.78 11.23
N PRO A 102 -25.16 11.79 11.39
CA PRO A 102 -25.12 10.61 10.53
C PRO A 102 -26.50 9.92 10.46
N LYS A 103 -26.83 9.40 9.27
CA LYS A 103 -28.09 8.69 9.00
C LYS A 103 -28.30 7.56 10.02
N GLN A 104 -29.47 7.49 10.64
CA GLN A 104 -29.84 6.40 11.54
C GLN A 104 -30.65 5.34 10.80
N PHE A 105 -30.49 4.08 11.19
CA PHE A 105 -31.18 2.92 10.65
C PHE A 105 -31.92 2.17 11.76
N ASP A 106 -33.01 1.49 11.37
CA ASP A 106 -33.82 0.71 12.31
C ASP A 106 -33.04 -0.48 12.90
N ASP A 107 -32.14 -1.08 12.11
CA ASP A 107 -31.27 -2.17 12.52
C ASP A 107 -29.97 -2.24 11.70
N VAL A 108 -29.06 -3.13 12.12
CA VAL A 108 -27.76 -3.32 11.48
C VAL A 108 -27.86 -3.94 10.07
N ILE A 109 -28.94 -4.64 9.75
CA ILE A 109 -29.15 -5.23 8.43
C ILE A 109 -29.46 -4.12 7.43
N ALA A 110 -30.38 -3.21 7.77
CA ALA A 110 -30.69 -2.04 6.96
C ALA A 110 -29.46 -1.13 6.77
N MET A 111 -28.63 -0.99 7.81
CA MET A 111 -27.35 -0.28 7.70
C MET A 111 -26.40 -0.98 6.71
N ALA A 112 -26.20 -2.29 6.84
CA ALA A 112 -25.28 -3.04 5.99
C ALA A 112 -25.74 -3.07 4.51
N GLU A 113 -27.05 -3.19 4.26
CA GLU A 113 -27.63 -3.13 2.90
C GLU A 113 -27.47 -1.75 2.25
N ASP A 114 -27.60 -0.66 3.02
CA ASP A 114 -27.46 0.70 2.50
C ASP A 114 -26.01 1.08 2.19
N PHE A 115 -25.07 0.69 3.06
CA PHE A 115 -23.65 0.94 2.83
C PHE A 115 -23.07 0.01 1.76
N ASN A 116 -23.54 -1.23 1.71
CA ASN A 116 -23.10 -2.25 0.75
C ASN A 116 -21.56 -2.46 0.71
N ASP A 117 -20.87 -2.16 1.81
CA ASP A 117 -19.42 -2.36 1.97
C ASP A 117 -19.07 -3.86 2.14
N TYR A 118 -20.03 -4.67 2.61
CA TYR A 118 -19.95 -6.13 2.73
C TYR A 118 -21.12 -6.77 1.97
N PRO A 119 -21.00 -6.94 0.65
CA PRO A 119 -22.14 -7.23 -0.20
C PRO A 119 -22.77 -8.60 0.13
N PRO A 120 -24.11 -8.69 0.16
CA PRO A 120 -24.81 -9.93 0.50
C PRO A 120 -24.53 -11.05 -0.51
N GLU A 121 -24.23 -10.74 -1.77
CA GLU A 121 -23.89 -11.73 -2.79
C GLU A 121 -22.63 -12.54 -2.46
N PHE A 122 -21.75 -12.01 -1.63
CA PHE A 122 -20.56 -12.71 -1.15
C PHE A 122 -20.76 -13.32 0.23
N ASN A 123 -21.90 -13.12 0.89
CA ASN A 123 -22.11 -13.52 2.29
C ASN A 123 -20.96 -13.02 3.20
N GLU A 124 -20.52 -11.77 3.02
CA GLU A 124 -19.40 -11.21 3.79
C GLU A 124 -19.85 -10.56 5.11
N PHE A 125 -21.16 -10.40 5.29
CA PHE A 125 -21.81 -9.95 6.52
C PHE A 125 -22.88 -10.94 6.96
N SER A 126 -22.99 -11.17 8.26
CA SER A 126 -24.15 -11.86 8.84
C SER A 126 -24.44 -11.41 10.26
N VAL A 127 -25.72 -11.50 10.67
CA VAL A 127 -26.14 -11.38 12.06
C VAL A 127 -26.20 -12.78 12.66
N VAL A 128 -25.33 -13.04 13.65
CA VAL A 128 -25.21 -14.32 14.35
C VAL A 128 -26.24 -14.44 15.48
N ASP A 129 -26.41 -13.37 16.25
CA ASP A 129 -27.41 -13.22 17.31
C ASP A 129 -27.91 -11.77 17.35
N SER A 130 -29.12 -11.54 17.86
CA SER A 130 -29.72 -10.22 17.99
C SER A 130 -29.70 -9.66 19.42
N ASP A 131 -29.48 -10.49 20.44
CA ASP A 131 -29.49 -10.05 21.86
C ASP A 131 -28.51 -10.84 22.75
N PRO A 132 -27.30 -10.31 23.04
CA PRO A 132 -26.77 -9.06 22.51
C PRO A 132 -26.53 -9.14 21.00
N LEU A 133 -26.51 -7.99 20.31
CA LEU A 133 -26.27 -7.96 18.88
C LEU A 133 -24.87 -8.54 18.58
N HIS A 134 -24.83 -9.64 17.84
CA HIS A 134 -23.60 -10.31 17.41
C HIS A 134 -23.58 -10.36 15.89
N ILE A 135 -22.61 -9.69 15.28
CA ILE A 135 -22.40 -9.67 13.83
C ILE A 135 -21.08 -10.36 13.47
N GLN A 136 -21.02 -10.88 12.25
CA GLN A 136 -19.80 -11.40 11.64
C GLN A 136 -19.48 -10.62 10.36
N LEU A 137 -18.20 -10.28 10.21
CA LEU A 137 -17.62 -9.66 9.03
C LEU A 137 -16.50 -10.55 8.49
N LEU A 138 -16.48 -10.71 7.16
CA LEU A 138 -15.50 -11.54 6.47
C LEU A 138 -14.67 -10.68 5.51
N PRO A 139 -13.72 -9.88 6.01
CA PRO A 139 -12.90 -9.04 5.15
C PRO A 139 -12.11 -9.86 4.15
N THR A 140 -12.03 -9.36 2.92
CA THR A 140 -11.29 -9.99 1.82
C THR A 140 -9.80 -9.78 1.98
N VAL A 141 -9.04 -10.88 1.91
CA VAL A 141 -7.58 -10.89 1.76
C VAL A 141 -7.18 -11.82 0.62
N VAL A 142 -5.95 -11.72 0.13
CA VAL A 142 -5.43 -12.53 -0.98
C VAL A 142 -4.29 -13.41 -0.50
N GLU A 143 -4.18 -14.60 -1.10
CA GLU A 143 -3.04 -15.49 -0.92
C GLU A 143 -1.73 -14.75 -1.25
N GLY A 144 -0.83 -14.70 -0.28
CA GLY A 144 0.44 -13.97 -0.39
C GLY A 144 0.44 -12.58 0.21
N ASP A 145 -0.70 -12.10 0.72
CA ASP A 145 -0.72 -10.92 1.59
C ASP A 145 0.16 -11.17 2.83
N LEU A 146 0.84 -10.11 3.27
CA LEU A 146 1.65 -10.17 4.48
C LEU A 146 0.77 -10.35 5.72
N ASN A 147 1.26 -11.07 6.73
CA ASN A 147 0.52 -11.24 7.99
C ASN A 147 0.10 -9.90 8.62
N GLU A 148 0.93 -8.86 8.54
CA GLU A 148 0.59 -7.50 9.00
C GLU A 148 -0.58 -6.90 8.21
N VAL A 149 -0.61 -7.11 6.89
CA VAL A 149 -1.71 -6.62 6.04
C VAL A 149 -3.02 -7.35 6.38
N VAL A 150 -2.96 -8.67 6.58
CA VAL A 150 -4.11 -9.47 6.98
C VAL A 150 -4.61 -9.02 8.36
N HIS A 151 -3.70 -8.88 9.32
CA HIS A 151 -3.98 -8.41 10.68
C HIS A 151 -4.68 -7.04 10.68
N ASP A 152 -4.08 -6.04 10.02
CA ASP A 152 -4.60 -4.67 10.00
C ASP A 152 -5.95 -4.60 9.28
N THR A 153 -6.12 -5.39 8.21
CA THR A 153 -7.39 -5.48 7.48
C THR A 153 -8.48 -6.10 8.36
N ASN A 154 -8.14 -7.13 9.13
CA ASN A 154 -9.10 -7.77 10.02
C ASN A 154 -9.50 -6.88 11.20
N TRP A 155 -8.55 -6.17 11.81
CA TRP A 155 -8.84 -5.18 12.86
C TRP A 155 -9.69 -4.04 12.36
N ARG A 156 -9.37 -3.48 11.19
CA ARG A 156 -10.20 -2.44 10.56
C ARG A 156 -11.63 -2.94 10.31
N ALA A 157 -11.82 -4.19 9.91
CA ALA A 157 -13.14 -4.78 9.77
C ALA A 157 -13.88 -4.87 11.13
N ALA A 158 -13.22 -5.35 12.19
CA ALA A 158 -13.81 -5.42 13.53
C ALA A 158 -14.22 -4.03 14.04
N LEU A 159 -13.34 -3.04 13.90
CA LEU A 159 -13.59 -1.63 14.27
C LEU A 159 -14.72 -1.04 13.43
N TYR A 160 -14.70 -1.24 12.11
CA TYR A 160 -15.77 -0.81 11.21
C TYR A 160 -17.12 -1.36 11.67
N GLY A 161 -17.20 -2.66 11.98
CA GLY A 161 -18.43 -3.31 12.41
C GLY A 161 -18.96 -2.72 13.71
N ALA A 162 -18.11 -2.54 14.71
CA ALA A 162 -18.52 -2.02 16.01
C ALA A 162 -18.95 -0.55 15.92
N TYR A 163 -18.07 0.31 15.40
CA TYR A 163 -18.29 1.75 15.43
C TYR A 163 -19.37 2.22 14.46
N ASN A 164 -19.48 1.64 13.25
CA ASN A 164 -20.63 1.98 12.41
C ASN A 164 -21.95 1.54 13.06
N THR A 165 -22.01 0.34 13.66
CA THR A 165 -23.23 -0.11 14.32
C THR A 165 -23.65 0.85 15.43
N PHE A 166 -22.72 1.31 16.27
CA PHE A 166 -23.05 2.31 17.29
C PHE A 166 -23.45 3.67 16.68
N ILE A 167 -22.75 4.16 15.65
CA ILE A 167 -23.03 5.47 15.06
C ILE A 167 -24.39 5.50 14.35
N HIS A 168 -24.83 4.37 13.80
CA HIS A 168 -25.93 4.32 12.83
C HIS A 168 -27.16 3.54 13.32
N THR A 169 -27.14 2.97 14.52
CA THR A 169 -28.27 2.23 15.12
C THR A 169 -28.40 2.54 16.60
N ASP A 170 -29.51 2.14 17.22
CA ASP A 170 -29.75 2.26 18.67
C ASP A 170 -29.13 1.12 19.50
N ALA A 171 -28.20 0.32 18.94
CA ALA A 171 -27.57 -0.76 19.69
C ALA A 171 -26.72 -0.22 20.86
N ASP A 172 -26.91 -0.78 22.06
CA ASP A 172 -26.15 -0.41 23.26
C ASP A 172 -24.93 -1.32 23.48
N HIS A 173 -24.92 -2.49 22.85
CA HIS A 173 -23.87 -3.50 23.01
C HIS A 173 -23.74 -4.33 21.73
N VAL A 174 -22.50 -4.57 21.30
CA VAL A 174 -22.19 -5.29 20.06
C VAL A 174 -21.03 -6.27 20.27
N ILE A 175 -21.20 -7.46 19.70
CA ILE A 175 -20.15 -8.45 19.50
C ILE A 175 -19.83 -8.49 18.00
N VAL A 176 -18.59 -8.28 17.61
CA VAL A 176 -18.13 -8.37 16.22
C VAL A 176 -17.11 -9.49 16.09
N ASP A 177 -17.42 -10.47 15.24
CA ASP A 177 -16.45 -11.43 14.76
C ASP A 177 -15.91 -10.99 13.41
N ALA A 178 -14.62 -10.67 13.32
CA ALA A 178 -13.93 -10.45 12.05
C ALA A 178 -13.04 -11.65 11.72
N ILE A 179 -13.30 -12.32 10.61
CA ILE A 179 -12.56 -13.51 10.16
C ILE A 179 -12.09 -13.29 8.73
N PRO A 180 -10.77 -13.22 8.45
CA PRO A 180 -10.30 -12.99 7.10
C PRO A 180 -10.75 -14.11 6.17
N ARG A 181 -11.26 -13.69 5.02
CA ARG A 181 -11.59 -14.58 3.91
C ARG A 181 -10.53 -14.44 2.84
N GLN A 182 -9.67 -15.45 2.74
CA GLN A 182 -8.57 -15.48 1.80
C GLN A 182 -9.00 -16.08 0.47
N TYR A 183 -8.63 -15.40 -0.61
CA TYR A 183 -8.79 -15.91 -1.99
C TYR A 183 -7.42 -16.19 -2.60
N ALA A 184 -7.31 -17.20 -3.47
CA ALA A 184 -6.10 -17.44 -4.25
C ALA A 184 -5.73 -16.23 -5.12
N SER A 185 -6.73 -15.54 -5.67
CA SER A 185 -6.56 -14.24 -6.32
C SER A 185 -7.89 -13.48 -6.37
N LEU A 186 -7.85 -12.16 -6.61
CA LEU A 186 -9.08 -11.38 -6.82
C LEU A 186 -9.90 -11.82 -8.05
N MET A 187 -9.29 -12.58 -8.97
CA MET A 187 -9.94 -13.12 -10.17
C MET A 187 -10.50 -14.53 -9.96
N ASP A 188 -10.13 -15.19 -8.86
CA ASP A 188 -10.56 -16.55 -8.50
C ASP A 188 -11.22 -16.52 -7.12
N ARG A 189 -12.54 -16.28 -7.13
CA ARG A 189 -13.35 -16.12 -5.91
C ARG A 189 -14.15 -17.37 -5.54
N ASP A 190 -13.92 -18.49 -6.22
CA ASP A 190 -14.80 -19.67 -6.16
C ASP A 190 -14.54 -20.56 -4.94
N SER A 191 -13.37 -20.45 -4.31
CA SER A 191 -12.97 -21.31 -3.18
C SER A 191 -12.17 -20.54 -2.14
N PRO A 192 -12.80 -19.60 -1.41
CA PRO A 192 -12.11 -18.90 -0.34
C PRO A 192 -11.80 -19.83 0.83
N GLU A 193 -10.67 -19.57 1.49
CA GLU A 193 -10.31 -20.13 2.79
C GLU A 193 -10.68 -19.12 3.89
N LEU A 194 -11.25 -19.60 5.00
CA LEU A 194 -11.44 -18.78 6.19
C LEU A 194 -10.23 -18.96 7.11
N LEU A 195 -9.59 -17.86 7.48
CA LEU A 195 -8.44 -17.86 8.38
C LEU A 195 -8.93 -17.79 9.84
N ASP A 196 -9.56 -18.86 10.31
CA ASP A 196 -10.17 -18.95 11.66
C ASP A 196 -9.16 -18.72 12.79
N ASP A 197 -7.88 -19.05 12.57
CA ASP A 197 -6.79 -18.81 13.52
C ASP A 197 -6.44 -17.32 13.67
N GLN A 198 -6.89 -16.48 12.73
CA GLN A 198 -6.74 -15.02 12.76
C GLN A 198 -8.02 -14.30 13.14
N LYS A 199 -9.03 -15.02 13.64
CA LYS A 199 -10.29 -14.44 14.11
C LYS A 199 -10.05 -13.39 15.19
N ILE A 200 -10.75 -12.26 15.06
CA ILE A 200 -10.90 -11.23 16.10
C ILE A 200 -12.34 -11.29 16.58
N THR A 201 -12.54 -11.35 17.90
CA THR A 201 -13.83 -11.07 18.53
C THR A 201 -13.70 -9.80 19.36
N LEU A 202 -14.47 -8.78 19.00
CA LEU A 202 -14.58 -7.53 19.74
C LEU A 202 -15.93 -7.48 20.46
N ASN A 203 -15.94 -7.27 21.78
CA ASN A 203 -17.14 -7.29 22.60
C ASN A 203 -17.21 -6.02 23.46
N LEU A 204 -18.03 -5.05 23.02
CA LEU A 204 -18.07 -3.70 23.58
C LEU A 204 -19.50 -3.22 23.80
N SER A 205 -19.71 -2.44 24.85
CA SER A 205 -20.84 -1.51 24.94
C SER A 205 -20.56 -0.18 24.25
N ARG A 206 -21.62 0.58 23.96
CA ARG A 206 -21.53 1.93 23.39
C ARG A 206 -20.68 2.87 24.26
N ASP A 207 -20.87 2.82 25.58
CA ASP A 207 -20.15 3.66 26.54
C ASP A 207 -18.65 3.30 26.58
N GLU A 208 -18.32 2.02 26.58
CA GLU A 208 -16.93 1.54 26.52
C GLU A 208 -16.26 1.93 25.20
N ALA A 209 -16.97 1.80 24.07
CA ALA A 209 -16.46 2.22 22.76
C ALA A 209 -16.15 3.72 22.71
N LEU A 210 -16.99 4.56 23.33
CA LEU A 210 -16.74 6.00 23.45
C LEU A 210 -15.55 6.30 24.35
N GLU A 211 -15.46 5.66 25.52
CA GLU A 211 -14.34 5.85 26.46
C GLU A 211 -13.00 5.51 25.80
N VAL A 212 -12.93 4.42 25.05
CA VAL A 212 -11.72 4.00 24.33
C VAL A 212 -11.29 5.09 23.34
N VAL A 213 -12.20 5.58 22.49
CA VAL A 213 -11.82 6.58 21.48
C VAL A 213 -11.45 7.91 22.12
N GLN A 214 -12.14 8.32 23.18
CA GLN A 214 -11.82 9.53 23.95
C GLN A 214 -10.44 9.47 24.63
N SER A 215 -9.91 8.26 24.87
CA SER A 215 -8.55 8.10 25.40
C SER A 215 -7.47 8.38 24.35
N LEU A 216 -7.81 8.37 23.06
CA LEU A 216 -6.87 8.47 21.94
C LEU A 216 -7.02 9.79 21.16
N ILE A 217 -8.24 10.28 21.00
CA ILE A 217 -8.56 11.51 20.24
C ILE A 217 -9.63 12.36 20.95
N ASP A 218 -9.70 13.65 20.60
CA ASP A 218 -10.64 14.60 21.19
C ASP A 218 -12.00 14.49 20.48
N VAL A 219 -12.94 13.76 21.10
CA VAL A 219 -14.30 13.58 20.56
C VAL A 219 -15.34 13.57 21.67
N ASP A 220 -16.48 14.23 21.46
CA ASP A 220 -17.55 14.30 22.46
C ASP A 220 -18.56 13.14 22.37
N SER A 221 -18.72 12.53 21.19
CA SER A 221 -19.66 11.42 20.96
C SER A 221 -19.21 10.53 19.79
N LEU A 222 -19.77 9.32 19.67
CA LEU A 222 -19.45 8.41 18.56
C LEU A 222 -19.88 8.98 17.20
N GLU A 223 -20.99 9.72 17.14
CA GLU A 223 -21.44 10.40 15.92
C GLU A 223 -20.44 11.46 15.46
N GLY A 224 -19.69 12.06 16.39
CA GLY A 224 -18.60 13.02 16.12
C GLY A 224 -17.41 12.42 15.38
N LEU A 225 -17.35 11.09 15.23
CA LEU A 225 -16.37 10.40 14.40
C LEU A 225 -16.65 10.54 12.90
N LYS A 226 -17.83 11.03 12.53
CA LYS A 226 -18.20 11.34 11.15
C LYS A 226 -18.48 12.83 10.96
N ALA A 227 -18.04 13.37 9.83
CA ALA A 227 -18.33 14.73 9.41
C ALA A 227 -18.98 14.74 8.02
N ARG A 228 -19.91 15.67 7.83
CA ARG A 228 -20.56 15.90 6.53
C ARG A 228 -19.58 16.55 5.58
N ASP A 229 -19.34 15.91 4.45
CA ASP A 229 -18.61 16.48 3.33
C ASP A 229 -19.53 17.49 2.61
N PRO A 230 -19.14 18.79 2.54
CA PRO A 230 -20.00 19.82 1.94
C PRO A 230 -20.06 19.75 0.41
N GLU A 231 -19.12 19.07 -0.25
CA GLU A 231 -19.08 18.93 -1.70
C GLU A 231 -20.00 17.80 -2.17
N TRP A 232 -20.01 16.69 -1.44
CA TRP A 232 -20.69 15.46 -1.86
C TRP A 232 -21.92 15.10 -1.04
N ASP A 233 -22.19 15.87 0.01
CA ASP A 233 -23.35 15.69 0.88
C ASP A 233 -23.47 14.31 1.54
N PHE A 234 -22.32 13.69 1.89
CA PHE A 234 -22.27 12.43 2.62
C PHE A 234 -21.49 12.58 3.94
N TYR A 235 -21.75 11.70 4.91
CA TYR A 235 -20.99 11.66 6.16
C TYR A 235 -19.80 10.70 6.02
N GLY A 236 -18.59 11.25 5.98
CA GLY A 236 -17.33 10.51 5.97
C GLY A 236 -16.66 10.50 7.33
N TRP A 237 -15.65 9.64 7.51
CA TRP A 237 -14.81 9.63 8.70
C TRP A 237 -14.02 10.94 8.86
N THR A 238 -13.88 11.43 10.09
CA THR A 238 -13.05 12.60 10.38
C THR A 238 -11.55 12.30 10.22
N GLU A 239 -10.73 13.35 10.09
CA GLU A 239 -9.27 13.21 10.10
C GLU A 239 -8.77 12.59 11.42
N ASP A 240 -9.39 12.93 12.55
CA ASP A 240 -9.03 12.38 13.87
C ASP A 240 -9.37 10.89 13.97
N TRP A 241 -10.51 10.43 13.43
CA TRP A 241 -10.76 8.99 13.35
C TRP A 241 -9.71 8.29 12.48
N ASN A 242 -9.40 8.85 11.31
CA ASN A 242 -8.40 8.27 10.41
C ASN A 242 -6.99 8.22 11.04
N SER A 243 -6.67 9.08 12.02
CA SER A 243 -5.39 9.07 12.72
C SER A 243 -5.23 7.90 13.70
N ILE A 244 -6.32 7.22 14.07
CA ILE A 244 -6.29 6.01 14.91
C ILE A 244 -6.74 4.76 14.16
N TYR A 245 -7.49 4.90 13.07
CA TYR A 245 -7.98 3.76 12.28
C TYR A 245 -6.92 3.17 11.33
N TYR A 246 -5.91 3.96 10.95
CA TYR A 246 -4.82 3.52 10.08
C TYR A 246 -3.49 3.46 10.82
N THR A 247 -2.65 2.49 10.46
CA THR A 247 -1.32 2.23 11.05
C THR A 247 -0.36 3.42 10.92
N GLU A 248 -0.53 4.25 9.88
CA GLU A 248 0.30 5.44 9.66
C GLU A 248 -0.13 6.67 10.47
N GLY A 249 -1.24 6.56 11.18
CA GLY A 249 -1.78 7.63 12.01
C GLY A 249 -0.97 7.88 13.28
N ASP A 250 -1.36 8.91 14.02
CA ASP A 250 -0.80 9.28 15.32
C ASP A 250 -1.99 9.59 16.25
N PRO A 251 -2.31 8.72 17.23
CA PRO A 251 -1.46 7.63 17.74
C PRO A 251 -1.43 6.32 16.91
N GLY A 252 -2.30 6.16 15.90
CA GLY A 252 -2.29 5.02 14.98
C GLY A 252 -3.07 3.79 15.44
N LEU A 253 -3.22 2.81 14.53
CA LEU A 253 -3.99 1.57 14.73
C LEU A 253 -3.51 0.73 15.92
N ASP A 254 -2.21 0.59 16.11
CA ASP A 254 -1.66 -0.21 17.21
C ASP A 254 -2.10 0.34 18.58
N ALA A 255 -2.07 1.66 18.77
CA ALA A 255 -2.52 2.28 20.01
C ALA A 255 -4.03 2.07 20.25
N PHE A 256 -4.81 2.00 19.16
CA PHE A 256 -6.23 1.70 19.25
C PHE A 256 -6.48 0.23 19.62
N ILE A 257 -5.73 -0.69 19.04
CA ILE A 257 -5.77 -2.12 19.39
C ILE A 257 -5.39 -2.31 20.87
N ASP A 258 -4.31 -1.67 21.33
CA ASP A 258 -3.87 -1.73 22.72
C ASP A 258 -4.95 -1.23 23.69
N ALA A 259 -5.64 -0.13 23.34
CA ALA A 259 -6.72 0.41 24.16
C ALA A 259 -7.96 -0.52 24.20
N LEU A 260 -8.10 -1.41 23.22
CA LEU A 260 -9.19 -2.39 23.11
C LEU A 260 -8.87 -3.74 23.74
N GLU A 261 -7.64 -4.00 24.19
CA GLU A 261 -7.21 -5.28 24.81
C GLU A 261 -8.21 -5.84 25.86
N PRO A 262 -8.83 -5.04 26.75
CA PRO A 262 -9.78 -5.56 27.75
C PRO A 262 -11.06 -6.18 27.15
N TYR A 263 -11.38 -5.86 25.89
CA TYR A 263 -12.64 -6.15 25.23
C TYR A 263 -12.50 -7.13 24.07
N THR A 264 -11.28 -7.63 23.85
CA THR A 264 -10.92 -8.39 22.65
C THR A 264 -10.54 -9.84 23.00
N GLN A 265 -10.81 -10.73 22.05
CA GLN A 265 -10.31 -12.11 22.06
C GLN A 265 -9.75 -12.42 20.68
N GLY A 266 -8.55 -13.00 20.63
CA GLY A 266 -7.82 -13.21 19.38
C GLY A 266 -7.17 -11.91 18.87
N GLY A 267 -6.91 -11.83 17.57
CA GLY A 267 -6.33 -10.63 16.94
C GLY A 267 -4.84 -10.42 17.15
N GLU A 268 -4.14 -11.37 17.75
CA GLU A 268 -2.68 -11.37 17.78
C GLU A 268 -2.14 -11.52 16.35
N ILE A 269 -1.13 -10.74 15.97
CA ILE A 269 -0.43 -10.93 14.70
C ILE A 269 0.06 -12.38 14.66
N SER A 270 -0.39 -13.14 13.64
CA SER A 270 0.14 -14.49 13.43
C SER A 270 1.65 -14.40 13.21
N THR A 271 2.42 -15.01 14.12
CA THR A 271 3.87 -15.10 13.96
C THR A 271 4.27 -16.19 13.00
N ASN A 272 3.33 -17.04 12.58
CA ASN A 272 3.57 -18.07 11.58
C ASN A 272 3.38 -17.45 10.21
N PRO A 273 4.39 -17.43 9.34
CA PRO A 273 4.20 -16.99 7.96
C PRO A 273 3.08 -17.80 7.32
N THR A 274 2.25 -17.17 6.51
CA THR A 274 1.25 -17.87 5.71
C THR A 274 1.92 -18.93 4.82
N SER A 275 1.14 -19.89 4.34
CA SER A 275 1.61 -20.86 3.33
C SER A 275 2.23 -20.16 2.12
N ALA A 276 1.63 -19.05 1.70
CA ALA A 276 2.07 -18.22 0.58
C ALA A 276 3.34 -17.43 0.88
N GLU A 277 3.43 -16.79 2.06
CA GLU A 277 4.68 -16.14 2.51
C GLU A 277 5.81 -17.15 2.57
N SER A 278 5.56 -18.33 3.16
CA SER A 278 6.54 -19.43 3.24
C SER A 278 6.97 -19.91 1.85
N ALA A 279 6.02 -20.10 0.92
CA ALA A 279 6.31 -20.49 -0.45
C ALA A 279 7.13 -19.41 -1.18
N LYS A 280 6.80 -18.13 -0.98
CA LYS A 280 7.52 -17.03 -1.60
C LYS A 280 8.93 -16.87 -1.02
N SER A 281 9.09 -16.97 0.29
CA SER A 281 10.40 -16.98 0.96
C SER A 281 11.26 -18.15 0.47
N ALA A 282 10.69 -19.34 0.30
CA ALA A 282 11.40 -20.49 -0.26
C ALA A 282 11.81 -20.29 -1.72
N GLU A 283 10.93 -19.68 -2.55
CA GLU A 283 11.26 -19.30 -3.93
C GLU A 283 12.44 -18.31 -3.98
N ILE A 284 12.41 -17.29 -3.12
CA ILE A 284 13.46 -16.28 -3.02
C ILE A 284 14.79 -16.90 -2.55
N GLU A 285 14.73 -17.79 -1.55
CA GLU A 285 15.90 -18.51 -1.03
C GLU A 285 16.54 -19.39 -2.12
N ALA A 286 15.72 -20.08 -2.91
CA ALA A 286 16.17 -20.92 -4.02
C ALA A 286 16.71 -20.13 -5.23
N GLY A 287 16.42 -18.83 -5.32
CA GLY A 287 16.89 -17.95 -6.39
C GLY A 287 18.42 -17.76 -6.40
N SER A 288 18.93 -16.99 -7.38
CA SER A 288 20.35 -16.63 -7.40
C SER A 288 20.67 -15.51 -6.39
N ASP A 289 21.94 -15.35 -6.03
CA ASP A 289 22.42 -14.27 -5.16
C ASP A 289 23.78 -13.71 -5.61
N LEU A 290 24.20 -12.61 -4.99
CA LEU A 290 25.45 -11.92 -5.28
C LEU A 290 26.65 -12.47 -4.49
N GLY A 291 26.46 -13.52 -3.67
CA GLY A 291 27.54 -14.18 -2.94
C GLY A 291 28.10 -13.42 -1.72
N PHE A 292 27.35 -12.47 -1.16
CA PHE A 292 27.72 -11.74 0.06
C PHE A 292 26.50 -11.30 0.87
N ASP A 293 26.67 -10.99 2.15
CA ASP A 293 25.63 -10.44 3.03
C ASP A 293 25.60 -8.89 3.05
N ALA A 294 24.56 -8.30 3.66
CA ALA A 294 24.39 -6.85 3.72
C ALA A 294 25.53 -6.13 4.47
N LYS A 295 26.14 -6.77 5.48
CA LYS A 295 27.26 -6.19 6.23
C LYS A 295 28.55 -6.17 5.41
N THR A 296 28.78 -7.19 4.61
CA THR A 296 29.88 -7.28 3.66
C THR A 296 29.72 -6.23 2.57
N PHE A 297 28.51 -6.06 2.02
CA PHE A 297 28.20 -4.97 1.09
C PHE A 297 28.53 -3.62 1.71
N ALA A 298 28.00 -3.32 2.90
CA ALA A 298 28.22 -2.04 3.58
C ALA A 298 29.72 -1.80 3.85
N SER A 299 30.46 -2.81 4.29
CA SER A 299 31.90 -2.72 4.52
C SER A 299 32.67 -2.36 3.24
N ARG A 300 32.38 -3.05 2.12
CA ARG A 300 33.04 -2.79 0.83
C ARG A 300 32.66 -1.43 0.27
N PHE A 301 31.38 -1.05 0.34
CA PHE A 301 30.91 0.28 -0.05
C PHE A 301 31.62 1.39 0.75
N ASN A 302 31.73 1.23 2.06
CA ASN A 302 32.40 2.19 2.94
C ASN A 302 33.89 2.32 2.63
N SER A 303 34.56 1.22 2.29
CA SER A 303 35.95 1.24 1.83
C SER A 303 36.07 2.02 0.52
N ALA A 304 35.22 1.72 -0.47
CA ALA A 304 35.21 2.44 -1.75
C ALA A 304 34.94 3.94 -1.59
N MET A 305 33.99 4.32 -0.73
CA MET A 305 33.70 5.72 -0.42
C MET A 305 34.87 6.41 0.29
N ALA A 306 35.59 5.71 1.16
CA ALA A 306 36.78 6.25 1.82
C ALA A 306 37.91 6.51 0.82
N ASP A 307 38.16 5.57 -0.10
CA ASP A 307 39.16 5.73 -1.17
C ASP A 307 38.83 6.90 -2.11
N LEU A 308 37.55 7.17 -2.32
CA LEU A 308 37.03 8.31 -3.09
C LEU A 308 36.97 9.63 -2.30
N GLY A 309 37.33 9.62 -1.02
CA GLY A 309 37.21 10.78 -0.14
C GLY A 309 35.77 11.26 0.06
N GLN A 310 34.78 10.38 -0.10
CA GLN A 310 33.35 10.69 0.06
C GLN A 310 32.88 10.41 1.49
N PRO A 311 31.91 11.19 2.01
CA PRO A 311 31.41 11.05 3.38
C PRO A 311 30.33 9.96 3.54
N TYR A 312 29.84 9.37 2.45
CA TYR A 312 28.72 8.43 2.48
C TYR A 312 29.08 7.11 3.12
N ARG A 313 28.25 6.64 4.06
CA ARG A 313 28.44 5.39 4.77
C ARG A 313 27.14 4.59 4.80
N ALA A 314 27.27 3.28 4.62
CA ALA A 314 26.21 2.30 4.78
C ALA A 314 26.44 1.52 6.09
N GLU A 315 25.36 1.10 6.72
CA GLU A 315 25.37 0.27 7.92
C GLU A 315 25.06 -1.21 7.61
N GLY A 316 24.27 -1.48 6.57
CA GLY A 316 23.85 -2.83 6.19
C GLY A 316 22.93 -3.46 7.22
N ASN A 317 22.05 -2.67 7.84
CA ASN A 317 21.02 -3.17 8.75
C ASN A 317 19.86 -3.73 7.90
N VAL A 318 19.51 -4.99 8.17
CA VAL A 318 18.45 -5.69 7.42
C VAL A 318 17.17 -5.66 8.25
N ASP A 319 16.09 -5.24 7.62
CA ASP A 319 14.72 -5.38 8.07
C ASP A 319 14.17 -6.70 7.54
N ASN A 320 13.77 -7.61 8.43
CA ASN A 320 13.27 -8.95 8.12
C ASN A 320 11.77 -9.10 8.42
N SER A 321 11.02 -7.99 8.44
CA SER A 321 9.58 -7.99 8.70
C SER A 321 8.74 -8.60 7.56
N GLY A 322 9.27 -8.69 6.34
CA GLY A 322 8.57 -9.25 5.18
C GLY A 322 9.10 -10.60 4.69
N VAL A 323 8.55 -11.07 3.56
CA VAL A 323 8.93 -12.34 2.90
C VAL A 323 10.41 -12.42 2.47
N GLN A 324 11.09 -11.29 2.41
CA GLN A 324 12.53 -11.17 2.19
C GLN A 324 13.10 -10.07 3.06
N GLY A 325 14.37 -10.18 3.41
CA GLY A 325 15.08 -9.12 4.09
C GLY A 325 15.33 -7.94 3.16
N VAL A 326 15.32 -6.72 3.70
CA VAL A 326 15.65 -5.51 2.95
C VAL A 326 16.59 -4.64 3.78
N PHE A 327 17.66 -4.12 3.17
CA PHE A 327 18.44 -3.04 3.76
C PHE A 327 18.29 -1.78 2.91
N GLN A 328 18.18 -0.62 3.57
CA GLN A 328 18.03 0.67 2.92
C GLN A 328 19.00 1.68 3.53
N GLU A 329 19.65 2.45 2.66
CA GLU A 329 20.62 3.46 3.04
C GLU A 329 20.27 4.76 2.32
N MET A 330 19.94 5.81 3.08
CA MET A 330 19.74 7.15 2.54
C MET A 330 20.97 8.00 2.83
N PHE A 331 21.76 8.27 1.80
CA PHE A 331 23.00 9.03 1.91
C PHE A 331 22.75 10.55 1.86
N SER A 332 21.69 10.95 1.17
CA SER A 332 21.17 12.32 1.09
C SER A 332 19.73 12.29 0.57
N GLU A 333 19.09 13.45 0.42
CA GLU A 333 17.78 13.53 -0.23
C GLU A 333 17.78 13.13 -1.71
N HIS A 334 18.95 13.00 -2.32
CA HIS A 334 19.13 12.71 -3.74
C HIS A 334 19.78 11.35 -4.02
N LEU A 335 20.21 10.61 -2.99
CA LEU A 335 21.04 9.42 -3.15
C LEU A 335 20.60 8.37 -2.15
N ALA A 336 20.16 7.22 -2.67
CA ALA A 336 19.72 6.10 -1.86
C ALA A 336 20.18 4.76 -2.47
N VAL A 337 20.39 3.78 -1.60
CA VAL A 337 20.59 2.39 -1.97
C VAL A 337 19.55 1.54 -1.25
N THR A 338 18.97 0.58 -1.96
CA THR A 338 18.14 -0.47 -1.39
C THR A 338 18.71 -1.80 -1.85
N GLY A 339 18.88 -2.76 -0.96
CA GLY A 339 19.21 -4.12 -1.33
C GLY A 339 18.26 -5.12 -0.70
N THR A 340 18.05 -6.22 -1.41
CA THR A 340 17.20 -7.34 -0.98
C THR A 340 18.09 -8.48 -0.53
N VAL A 341 17.61 -9.21 0.47
CA VAL A 341 18.34 -10.23 1.21
C VAL A 341 17.47 -11.48 1.29
N LYS A 342 18.07 -12.63 1.00
CA LYS A 342 17.42 -13.93 1.14
C LYS A 342 17.06 -14.21 2.61
N PRO A 343 15.85 -14.71 2.88
CA PRO A 343 15.30 -14.81 4.23
C PRO A 343 16.08 -15.77 5.14
N GLU A 344 16.63 -16.87 4.63
CA GLU A 344 17.36 -17.86 5.45
C GLU A 344 18.88 -17.66 5.37
N SER A 345 19.44 -17.57 4.17
CA SER A 345 20.90 -17.47 4.00
C SER A 345 21.47 -16.09 4.36
N GLY A 346 20.64 -15.04 4.37
CA GLY A 346 21.10 -13.67 4.58
C GLY A 346 21.93 -13.12 3.41
N ALA A 347 21.99 -13.83 2.28
CA ALA A 347 22.73 -13.40 1.10
C ALA A 347 21.96 -12.32 0.33
N VAL A 348 22.66 -11.30 -0.14
CA VAL A 348 22.10 -10.23 -0.96
C VAL A 348 21.80 -10.79 -2.34
N ASN A 349 20.55 -10.71 -2.78
CA ASN A 349 20.12 -11.18 -4.10
C ASN A 349 19.84 -10.06 -5.11
N GLY A 350 19.82 -8.80 -4.66
CA GLY A 350 19.68 -7.63 -5.53
C GLY A 350 20.10 -6.34 -4.83
N VAL A 351 20.60 -5.37 -5.60
CA VAL A 351 20.90 -4.02 -5.13
C VAL A 351 20.42 -3.00 -6.15
N ILE A 352 19.68 -1.99 -5.70
CA ILE A 352 19.23 -0.85 -6.50
C ILE A 352 19.81 0.42 -5.89
N PHE A 353 20.51 1.19 -6.71
CA PHE A 353 20.92 2.55 -6.42
C PHE A 353 20.03 3.53 -7.17
N MET A 354 19.55 4.56 -6.48
CA MET A 354 18.82 5.68 -7.06
C MET A 354 19.55 6.99 -6.77
N GLY A 355 19.74 7.79 -7.82
CA GLY A 355 20.44 9.05 -7.75
C GLY A 355 19.76 10.14 -8.59
N THR A 356 19.40 11.25 -7.97
CA THR A 356 18.91 12.45 -8.67
C THR A 356 19.97 13.55 -8.66
N GLY A 357 20.09 14.28 -9.75
CA GLY A 357 20.92 15.48 -9.83
C GLY A 357 20.05 16.73 -9.77
N ASP A 358 20.61 17.83 -9.29
CA ASP A 358 19.99 19.17 -9.32
C ASP A 358 20.22 19.91 -10.66
N GLY A 359 20.74 19.19 -11.67
CA GLY A 359 21.09 19.75 -12.98
C GLY A 359 22.50 20.35 -13.06
N THR A 360 23.23 20.44 -11.94
CA THR A 360 24.63 20.87 -11.93
C THR A 360 25.59 19.74 -12.31
N GLN A 361 26.79 20.10 -12.78
CA GLN A 361 27.84 19.11 -13.05
C GLN A 361 28.31 18.40 -11.77
N GLU A 362 28.29 19.11 -10.63
CA GLU A 362 28.73 18.56 -9.35
C GLU A 362 27.78 17.45 -8.85
N SER A 363 26.46 17.66 -8.94
CA SER A 363 25.50 16.62 -8.55
C SER A 363 25.55 15.42 -9.49
N GLY A 364 25.74 15.63 -10.80
CA GLY A 364 25.97 14.56 -11.75
C GLY A 364 27.23 13.74 -11.43
N ALA A 365 28.34 14.41 -11.12
CA ALA A 365 29.58 13.74 -10.71
C ALA A 365 29.39 12.93 -9.42
N ARG A 366 28.66 13.48 -8.45
CA ARG A 366 28.35 12.81 -7.19
C ARG A 366 27.51 11.54 -7.38
N VAL A 367 26.49 11.58 -8.23
CA VAL A 367 25.70 10.39 -8.61
C VAL A 367 26.61 9.31 -9.19
N MET A 368 27.49 9.65 -10.14
CA MET A 368 28.42 8.69 -10.74
C MET A 368 29.39 8.09 -9.72
N VAL A 369 29.94 8.91 -8.82
CA VAL A 369 30.88 8.45 -7.78
C VAL A 369 30.21 7.46 -6.83
N VAL A 370 28.98 7.74 -6.37
CA VAL A 370 28.25 6.83 -5.49
C VAL A 370 27.84 5.56 -6.21
N ALA A 371 27.34 5.65 -7.44
CA ALA A 371 27.06 4.50 -8.29
C ALA A 371 28.29 3.60 -8.46
N SER A 372 29.47 4.20 -8.65
CA SER A 372 30.73 3.46 -8.76
C SER A 372 31.10 2.74 -7.46
N GLY A 373 30.85 3.35 -6.30
CA GLY A 373 31.04 2.64 -5.03
C GLY A 373 30.06 1.48 -4.83
N VAL A 374 28.83 1.58 -5.32
CA VAL A 374 27.88 0.46 -5.34
C VAL A 374 28.40 -0.67 -6.21
N VAL A 375 28.86 -0.38 -7.43
CA VAL A 375 29.47 -1.39 -8.31
C VAL A 375 30.71 -2.03 -7.69
N ALA A 376 31.59 -1.24 -7.07
CA ALA A 376 32.77 -1.75 -6.38
C ALA A 376 32.39 -2.68 -5.21
N ALA A 377 31.31 -2.36 -4.49
CA ALA A 377 30.86 -3.15 -3.34
C ALA A 377 30.32 -4.54 -3.73
N THR A 378 29.83 -4.72 -4.96
CA THR A 378 29.26 -5.99 -5.42
C THR A 378 30.27 -6.98 -5.95
N GLN A 379 31.57 -6.63 -6.00
CA GLN A 379 32.62 -7.48 -6.54
C GLN A 379 33.76 -7.62 -5.53
N PRO A 380 34.31 -8.83 -5.32
CA PRO A 380 35.48 -8.99 -4.49
C PRO A 380 36.67 -8.25 -5.14
N ASP A 381 37.36 -7.44 -4.33
CA ASP A 381 38.61 -6.76 -4.71
C ASP A 381 38.52 -5.82 -5.93
N MET A 382 37.32 -5.39 -6.34
CA MET A 382 37.17 -4.44 -7.44
C MET A 382 37.68 -3.06 -7.04
N SER A 383 38.64 -2.54 -7.80
CA SER A 383 39.08 -1.15 -7.64
C SER A 383 37.98 -0.18 -8.05
N VAL A 384 37.93 0.97 -7.40
CA VAL A 384 36.97 2.02 -7.72
C VAL A 384 37.10 2.49 -9.18
N GLN A 385 38.32 2.50 -9.74
CA GLN A 385 38.52 2.88 -11.14
C GLN A 385 37.82 1.90 -12.09
N ASN A 386 37.96 0.59 -11.87
CA ASN A 386 37.29 -0.41 -12.70
C ASN A 386 35.76 -0.31 -12.54
N ALA A 387 35.28 -0.04 -11.33
CA ALA A 387 33.86 0.19 -11.08
C ALA A 387 33.33 1.42 -11.81
N PHE A 388 34.11 2.52 -11.83
CA PHE A 388 33.79 3.72 -12.59
C PHE A 388 33.72 3.44 -14.10
N ASP A 389 34.63 2.63 -14.63
CA ASP A 389 34.62 2.25 -16.04
C ASP A 389 33.34 1.46 -16.41
N VAL A 390 32.86 0.59 -15.52
CA VAL A 390 31.57 -0.13 -15.69
C VAL A 390 30.41 0.86 -15.74
N VAL A 391 30.32 1.79 -14.79
CA VAL A 391 29.27 2.82 -14.76
C VAL A 391 29.32 3.70 -16.01
N MET A 392 30.50 4.15 -16.42
CA MET A 392 30.68 4.94 -17.63
C MET A 392 30.28 4.19 -18.90
N SER A 393 30.60 2.88 -18.99
CA SER A 393 30.19 2.05 -20.12
C SER A 393 28.67 1.95 -20.24
N LEU A 394 27.95 1.83 -19.11
CA LEU A 394 26.49 1.84 -19.09
C LEU A 394 25.94 3.20 -19.53
N LEU A 395 26.47 4.29 -18.97
CA LEU A 395 26.04 5.65 -19.31
C LEU A 395 26.26 6.00 -20.78
N GLN A 396 27.38 5.56 -21.37
CA GLN A 396 27.67 5.77 -22.80
C GLN A 396 26.80 4.94 -23.73
N SER A 397 26.35 3.77 -23.26
CA SER A 397 25.48 2.88 -24.03
C SER A 397 24.02 3.34 -23.99
N TYR A 398 23.64 4.11 -22.98
CA TYR A 398 22.28 4.63 -22.81
C TYR A 398 22.01 5.82 -23.74
N ASP A 399 21.00 5.68 -24.61
CA ASP A 399 20.62 6.69 -25.60
C ASP A 399 19.38 7.51 -25.21
N GLY A 400 18.81 7.26 -24.02
CA GLY A 400 17.55 7.86 -23.56
C GLY A 400 16.33 6.97 -23.72
N GLY A 401 16.47 5.76 -24.26
CA GLY A 401 15.40 4.78 -24.45
C GLY A 401 15.36 3.68 -23.39
N GLU A 402 15.49 2.43 -23.83
CA GLU A 402 15.41 1.25 -22.96
C GLU A 402 16.60 1.13 -22.00
N ALA A 403 16.41 0.36 -20.93
CA ALA A 403 17.47 0.05 -19.99
C ALA A 403 18.63 -0.67 -20.69
N VAL A 404 19.87 -0.30 -20.35
CA VAL A 404 21.09 -0.93 -20.88
C VAL A 404 21.73 -1.77 -19.80
N SER A 405 22.36 -2.88 -20.19
CA SER A 405 23.00 -3.77 -19.22
C SER A 405 24.37 -4.25 -19.66
N ASN A 406 25.19 -4.58 -18.65
CA ASN A 406 26.50 -5.19 -18.81
C ASN A 406 26.67 -6.29 -17.76
N THR A 407 27.28 -7.42 -18.13
CA THR A 407 27.54 -8.53 -17.21
C THR A 407 29.02 -8.68 -16.97
N LEU A 408 29.43 -8.71 -15.70
CA LEU A 408 30.81 -8.88 -15.28
C LEU A 408 30.88 -9.87 -14.11
N ASN A 409 31.67 -10.93 -14.28
CA ASN A 409 31.87 -11.98 -13.26
C ASN A 409 30.58 -12.60 -12.71
N GLY A 410 29.59 -12.85 -13.56
CA GLY A 410 28.31 -13.40 -13.13
C GLY A 410 27.39 -12.40 -12.42
N VAL A 411 27.72 -11.11 -12.43
CA VAL A 411 26.86 -10.03 -11.93
C VAL A 411 26.40 -9.17 -13.10
N LYS A 412 25.09 -8.96 -13.22
CA LYS A 412 24.47 -8.10 -14.22
C LYS A 412 24.24 -6.72 -13.62
N TYR A 413 24.72 -5.70 -14.30
CA TYR A 413 24.50 -4.30 -13.99
C TYR A 413 23.56 -3.71 -15.03
N THR A 414 22.44 -3.16 -14.60
CA THR A 414 21.43 -2.54 -15.47
C THR A 414 21.28 -1.08 -15.12
N TYR A 415 21.33 -0.21 -16.12
CA TYR A 415 21.14 1.23 -15.95
C TYR A 415 19.92 1.71 -16.74
N GLN A 416 19.12 2.56 -16.09
CA GLN A 416 18.02 3.27 -16.73
C GLN A 416 17.86 4.67 -16.13
N ARG A 417 17.19 5.56 -16.85
CA ARG A 417 16.90 6.91 -16.38
C ARG A 417 15.52 7.38 -16.81
N SER A 418 14.78 8.01 -15.89
CA SER A 418 13.54 8.73 -16.23
C SER A 418 13.44 10.04 -15.46
N ASP A 419 12.55 10.93 -15.91
CA ASP A 419 12.28 12.19 -15.21
C ASP A 419 11.67 11.96 -13.82
N MET A 420 10.98 10.83 -13.64
CA MET A 420 10.31 10.48 -12.39
C MET A 420 11.27 9.88 -11.35
N ILE A 421 12.18 8.99 -11.76
CA ILE A 421 13.02 8.21 -10.84
C ILE A 421 14.48 8.71 -10.79
N GLY A 422 14.88 9.59 -11.70
CA GLY A 422 16.27 10.01 -11.87
C GLY A 422 17.12 8.89 -12.49
N ASN A 423 18.36 8.73 -12.01
CA ASN A 423 19.27 7.67 -12.43
C ASN A 423 19.02 6.45 -11.56
N MET A 424 18.83 5.28 -12.18
CA MET A 424 18.68 4.02 -11.49
C MET A 424 19.72 3.02 -12.00
N LEU A 425 20.47 2.44 -11.07
CA LEU A 425 21.40 1.34 -11.32
C LEU A 425 20.93 0.13 -10.52
N SER A 426 20.57 -0.95 -11.20
CA SER A 426 20.25 -2.24 -10.60
C SER A 426 21.40 -3.21 -10.76
N VAL A 427 21.63 -4.02 -9.74
CA VAL A 427 22.67 -5.05 -9.69
C VAL A 427 22.04 -6.36 -9.26
N ASP A 428 22.10 -7.34 -10.14
CA ASP A 428 21.48 -8.65 -9.97
C ASP A 428 22.50 -9.75 -10.29
N SER A 429 22.28 -10.96 -9.79
CA SER A 429 23.03 -12.10 -10.32
C SER A 429 22.67 -12.28 -11.79
N ALA A 430 23.67 -12.41 -12.66
CA ALA A 430 23.43 -12.88 -14.01
C ALA A 430 23.07 -14.36 -13.89
N GLU A 431 21.80 -14.70 -14.10
CA GLU A 431 21.29 -16.08 -14.01
C GLU A 431 22.28 -17.10 -14.63
N SER A 432 22.54 -18.18 -13.89
CA SER A 432 23.30 -19.35 -14.38
C SER A 432 22.45 -20.28 -15.20
#